data_AF-A0A7W2A0S5-F1
#
_entry.id   AF-A0A7W2A0S5-F1
#
_cell.length_a   1.000
_cell.length_b   1.000
_cell.length_c   1.000
_cell.angle_alpha   90.00
_cell.angle_beta   90.00
_cell.angle_gamma   90.00
#
_symmetry.space_group_name_H-M   'P 1'
#
loop_
_entity.id
_entity.type
_entity.pdbx_description
1 polymer ?
#
loop_
_entity_poly.entity_id
_entity_poly.type
_entity_poly.pdbx_seq_one_letter_code
_entity_poly.pdbx_strand_id
1 'polypeptide(L)'
;ARVLSDGLHSYEQVSLTKMVLLWMSLIAGLSGLAYIFVMGLGRTVTAGMGRESRLFYPFLSIIALFIPVPFFLLQSFLRLGDVTPASVLLAVVTGLLPLVMAIGLVVGVRRRAYGVMGVLDISAMVGVLQWLIVLAVWGLLPLRLWN
;
A
#
# COMPACT_ATOMS: atom_id res chain seq x y z
N ALA A 1 12.54 28.36 0.84
CA ALA A 1 11.22 28.14 1.45
C ALA A 1 10.88 29.33 2.33
N ARG A 2 9.61 29.74 2.41
CA ARG A 2 9.18 30.82 3.31
C ARG A 2 8.83 30.20 4.65
N VAL A 3 9.61 30.49 5.68
CA VAL A 3 9.35 30.03 7.05
C VAL A 3 8.51 31.11 7.75
N LEU A 4 7.31 30.73 8.18
CA LEU A 4 6.43 31.56 9.00
C LEU A 4 6.64 31.13 10.45
N SER A 5 7.04 32.06 11.31
CA SER A 5 7.18 31.78 12.75
C SER A 5 6.15 32.57 13.54
N ASP A 6 5.49 31.92 14.51
CA ASP A 6 4.62 32.58 15.49
C ASP A 6 5.35 32.91 16.80
N GLY A 7 6.67 32.71 16.84
CA GLY A 7 7.51 32.86 18.05
C GLY A 7 7.68 31.58 18.87
N LEU A 8 6.86 30.55 18.66
CA LEU A 8 6.93 29.23 19.33
C LEU A 8 7.18 28.09 18.34
N HIS A 9 6.63 28.19 17.13
CA HIS A 9 6.80 27.23 16.05
C HIS A 9 7.24 27.92 14.76
N SER A 10 7.99 27.19 13.94
CA SER A 10 8.40 27.61 12.59
C SER A 10 7.77 26.67 11.57
N TYR A 11 6.82 27.20 10.80
CA TYR A 11 6.13 26.48 9.75
C TYR A 11 6.79 26.76 8.40
N GLU A 12 7.24 25.73 7.72
CA GLU A 12 7.72 25.85 6.36
C GLU A 12 6.54 25.82 5.39
N GLN A 13 6.36 26.88 4.60
CA GLN A 13 5.32 26.91 3.59
C GLN A 13 5.66 25.92 2.46
N VAL A 14 4.92 24.81 2.41
CA VAL A 14 5.05 23.82 1.34
C VAL A 14 4.30 24.30 0.10
N SER A 15 4.90 24.10 -1.08
CA SER A 15 4.27 24.47 -2.36
C SER A 15 2.94 23.73 -2.55
N LEU A 16 1.90 24.45 -3.02
CA LEU A 16 0.59 23.87 -3.33
C LEU A 16 0.68 22.72 -4.34
N THR A 17 1.56 22.84 -5.34
CA THR A 17 1.80 21.79 -6.35
C THR A 17 2.24 20.47 -5.70
N LYS A 18 3.19 20.52 -4.76
CA LYS A 18 3.63 19.34 -4.01
C LYS A 18 2.49 18.72 -3.20
N MET A 19 1.66 19.54 -2.57
CA MET A 19 0.49 19.08 -1.83
C MET A 19 -0.50 18.35 -2.76
N VAL A 20 -0.86 18.95 -3.90
CA VAL A 20 -1.79 18.34 -4.87
C VAL A 20 -1.23 17.03 -5.42
N LEU A 21 0.06 16.98 -5.76
CA LEU A 21 0.69 15.74 -6.26
C LEU A 21 0.66 14.62 -5.21
N LEU A 22 0.90 14.93 -3.93
CA LEU A 22 0.82 13.94 -2.85
C LEU A 22 -0.61 13.42 -2.67
N TRP A 23 -1.62 14.29 -2.74
CA TRP A 23 -3.02 13.87 -2.69
C TRP A 23 -3.42 12.99 -3.88
N MET A 24 -2.97 13.34 -5.09
CA MET A 24 -3.22 12.51 -6.28
C MET A 24 -2.56 11.13 -6.15
N SER A 25 -1.32 11.08 -5.64
CA SER A 25 -0.64 9.82 -5.35
C SER A 25 -1.39 8.99 -4.32
N LEU A 26 -1.87 9.61 -3.23
CA LEU A 26 -2.66 8.96 -2.20
C LEU A 26 -3.94 8.35 -2.77
N ILE A 27 -4.72 9.14 -3.54
CA ILE A 27 -5.97 8.69 -4.14
C ILE A 27 -5.70 7.53 -5.12
N ALA A 28 -4.67 7.61 -5.95
CA ALA A 28 -4.29 6.54 -6.87
C ALA A 28 -3.88 5.25 -6.13
N GLY A 29 -3.13 5.36 -5.03
CA GLY A 29 -2.74 4.23 -4.18
C GLY A 29 -3.93 3.56 -3.50
N LEU A 30 -4.77 4.36 -2.84
CA LEU A 30 -5.95 3.87 -2.11
C LEU A 30 -7.00 3.27 -3.04
N SER A 31 -7.26 3.90 -4.19
CA SER A 31 -8.16 3.35 -5.20
C SER A 31 -7.64 2.04 -5.77
N GLY A 32 -6.32 1.93 -6.00
CA GLY A 32 -5.69 0.68 -6.41
C GLY A 32 -5.85 -0.45 -5.38
N LEU A 33 -5.60 -0.16 -4.09
CA LEU A 33 -5.82 -1.12 -3.01
C LEU A 33 -7.28 -1.57 -2.92
N ALA A 34 -8.21 -0.61 -2.90
CA ALA A 34 -9.63 -0.89 -2.82
C ALA A 34 -10.11 -1.75 -4.00
N TYR A 35 -9.66 -1.41 -5.22
CA TYR A 35 -9.98 -2.17 -6.42
C TYR A 35 -9.49 -3.62 -6.33
N ILE A 36 -8.21 -3.83 -6.01
CA ILE A 36 -7.62 -5.19 -5.91
C ILE A 36 -8.34 -5.99 -4.81
N PHE A 37 -8.69 -5.36 -3.69
CA PHE A 37 -9.43 -6.01 -2.62
C PHE A 37 -10.83 -6.45 -3.05
N VAL A 38 -11.63 -5.54 -3.61
CA VAL A 38 -13.00 -5.82 -4.05
C VAL A 38 -13.02 -6.85 -5.17
N MET A 39 -12.16 -6.70 -6.18
CA MET A 39 -12.11 -7.63 -7.31
C MET A 39 -11.54 -9.00 -6.92
N GLY A 40 -10.54 -9.03 -6.04
CA GLY A 40 -9.99 -10.26 -5.50
C GLY A 40 -11.04 -11.02 -4.70
N LEU A 41 -11.82 -10.33 -3.85
CA LEU A 41 -12.93 -10.92 -3.10
C LEU A 41 -14.01 -11.46 -4.05
N GLY A 42 -14.46 -10.63 -5.00
CA GLY A 42 -15.47 -11.00 -5.99
C GLY A 42 -15.08 -12.22 -6.82
N ARG A 43 -13.83 -12.30 -7.31
CA ARG A 43 -13.34 -13.46 -8.08
C ARG A 43 -13.14 -14.70 -7.22
N THR A 44 -12.76 -14.54 -5.94
CA THR A 44 -12.62 -15.66 -5.01
C THR A 44 -13.98 -16.31 -4.72
N VAL A 45 -15.03 -15.50 -4.53
CA VAL A 45 -16.39 -15.97 -4.23
C VAL A 45 -17.10 -16.54 -5.46
N THR A 46 -16.98 -15.90 -6.63
CA THR A 46 -17.79 -16.26 -7.80
C THR A 46 -17.16 -17.30 -8.72
N ALA A 47 -15.84 -17.30 -8.89
CA ALA A 47 -15.17 -18.07 -9.94
C ALA A 47 -14.06 -19.00 -9.43
N GLY A 48 -13.70 -18.93 -8.15
CA GLY A 48 -12.53 -19.60 -7.60
C GLY A 48 -11.24 -18.99 -8.18
N MET A 49 -10.58 -18.13 -7.41
CA MET A 49 -9.36 -17.48 -7.89
C MET A 49 -8.17 -18.45 -7.84
N GLY A 50 -7.79 -18.99 -9.00
CA GLY A 50 -6.59 -19.82 -9.13
C GLY A 50 -5.28 -19.02 -8.97
N ARG A 51 -4.19 -19.71 -8.64
CA ARG A 51 -2.83 -19.13 -8.49
C ARG A 51 -2.28 -18.48 -9.76
N GLU A 52 -2.83 -18.82 -10.92
CA GLU A 52 -2.48 -18.23 -12.21
C GLU A 52 -3.10 -16.85 -12.44
N SER A 53 -4.09 -16.46 -11.63
CA SER A 53 -4.68 -15.13 -11.71
C SER A 53 -3.64 -14.08 -11.33
N ARG A 54 -3.51 -13.05 -12.16
CA ARG A 54 -2.66 -11.88 -11.90
C ARG A 54 -3.02 -11.14 -10.60
N LEU A 55 -4.28 -11.24 -10.15
CA LEU A 55 -4.72 -10.65 -8.88
C LEU A 55 -4.44 -11.54 -7.67
N PHE A 56 -4.10 -12.82 -7.85
CA PHE A 56 -4.02 -13.78 -6.74
C PHE A 56 -3.03 -13.34 -5.67
N TYR A 57 -1.76 -13.12 -6.07
CA TYR A 57 -0.74 -12.71 -5.12
C TYR A 57 -0.98 -11.27 -4.59
N PRO A 58 -1.26 -10.25 -5.42
CA PRO A 58 -1.62 -8.91 -4.94
C PRO A 58 -2.74 -8.92 -3.91
N PHE A 59 -3.83 -9.64 -4.17
CA PHE A 59 -4.94 -9.77 -3.23
C PHE A 59 -4.52 -10.44 -1.92
N LEU A 60 -3.75 -11.53 -2.00
CA LEU A 60 -3.26 -12.22 -0.80
C LEU A 60 -2.37 -11.31 0.05
N SER A 61 -1.54 -10.46 -0.57
CA SER A 61 -0.72 -9.48 0.16
C SER A 61 -1.55 -8.40 0.86
N ILE A 62 -2.68 -7.98 0.26
CA ILE A 62 -3.62 -7.05 0.90
C ILE A 62 -4.33 -7.74 2.08
N ILE A 63 -4.78 -8.99 1.92
CA ILE A 63 -5.34 -9.76 3.04
C ILE A 63 -4.31 -9.89 4.17
N ALA A 64 -3.04 -10.14 3.82
CA ALA A 64 -1.99 -10.29 4.80
C ALA A 64 -1.78 -9.04 5.67
N LEU A 65 -2.13 -7.83 5.17
CA LEU A 65 -2.07 -6.60 5.97
C LEU A 65 -3.03 -6.60 7.17
N PHE A 66 -4.03 -7.46 7.17
CA PHE A 66 -4.94 -7.62 8.30
C PHE A 66 -4.39 -8.56 9.39
N ILE A 67 -3.36 -9.37 9.10
CA ILE A 67 -2.78 -10.31 10.07
C ILE A 67 -2.18 -9.58 11.30
N PRO A 68 -1.46 -8.46 11.16
CA PRO A 68 -0.96 -7.71 12.32
C PRO A 68 -2.05 -7.09 13.19
N VAL A 69 -3.24 -6.79 12.65
CA VAL A 69 -4.33 -6.07 13.33
C VAL A 69 -4.72 -6.70 14.68
N PRO A 70 -5.04 -8.00 14.78
CA PRO A 70 -5.35 -8.61 16.06
C PRO A 70 -4.19 -8.51 17.06
N PHE A 71 -2.93 -8.60 16.62
CA PHE A 71 -1.77 -8.44 17.52
C PHE A 71 -1.65 -7.01 18.03
N PHE A 72 -1.98 -6.01 17.19
CA PHE A 72 -2.06 -4.61 17.62
C PHE A 72 -3.19 -4.38 18.63
N LEU A 73 -4.32 -5.06 18.49
CA LEU A 73 -5.46 -4.94 19.41
C LEU A 73 -5.21 -5.62 20.77
N LEU A 74 -4.33 -6.62 20.81
CA LEU A 74 -4.00 -7.36 22.02
C LEU A 74 -2.84 -6.75 22.82
N GLN A 75 -2.09 -5.81 22.25
CA GLN A 75 -0.99 -5.13 22.94
C GLN A 75 -1.42 -3.77 23.51
N SER A 76 -0.70 -3.30 24.54
CA SER A 76 -0.91 -1.94 25.07
C SER A 76 -0.56 -0.88 24.02
N PHE A 77 -1.39 0.17 23.97
CA PHE A 77 -1.18 1.33 23.10
C PHE A 77 0.18 2.02 23.35
N LEU A 78 0.69 1.96 24.59
CA LEU A 78 2.00 2.54 24.93
C LEU A 78 3.19 1.85 24.25
N ARG A 79 2.97 0.68 23.66
CA ARG A 79 4.00 -0.09 22.93
C ARG A 79 3.95 0.15 21.42
N LEU A 80 3.11 1.09 20.96
CA LEU A 80 3.13 1.56 19.58
C LEU A 80 4.42 2.36 19.34
N GLY A 81 5.40 1.70 18.75
CA GLY A 81 6.76 2.25 18.56
C GLY A 81 7.86 1.31 19.04
N ASP A 82 7.51 0.27 19.79
CA ASP A 82 8.47 -0.75 20.22
C ASP A 82 8.59 -1.89 19.20
N VAL A 83 9.70 -2.63 19.28
CA VAL A 83 9.83 -3.93 18.61
C VAL A 83 8.91 -4.94 19.29
N THR A 84 7.74 -5.16 18.68
CA THR A 84 6.77 -6.19 19.08
C THR A 84 6.46 -7.15 17.93
N PRO A 85 5.93 -8.36 18.21
CA PRO A 85 5.49 -9.27 17.15
C PRO A 85 4.53 -8.61 16.14
N ALA A 86 3.65 -7.71 16.60
CA ALA A 86 2.74 -6.95 15.73
C ALA A 86 3.51 -6.05 14.75
N SER A 87 4.47 -5.27 15.27
CA SER A 87 5.29 -4.35 14.47
C SER A 87 6.20 -5.09 13.47
N VAL A 88 6.79 -6.22 13.87
CA VAL A 88 7.64 -7.06 13.01
C VAL A 88 6.80 -7.67 11.89
N LEU A 89 5.61 -8.20 12.22
CA LEU A 89 4.72 -8.78 11.23
C LEU A 89 4.24 -7.74 10.22
N LEU A 90 3.89 -6.54 10.68
CA LEU A 90 3.54 -5.44 9.80
C LEU A 90 4.70 -5.07 8.87
N ALA A 91 5.92 -4.93 9.40
CA ALA A 91 7.10 -4.63 8.60
C ALA A 91 7.37 -5.68 7.52
N VAL A 92 7.26 -6.97 7.85
CA VAL A 92 7.41 -8.08 6.90
C VAL A 92 6.34 -8.01 5.82
N VAL A 93 5.06 -7.92 6.20
CA VAL A 93 3.96 -7.91 5.23
C VAL A 93 4.03 -6.68 4.33
N THR A 94 4.28 -5.50 4.89
CA THR A 94 4.42 -4.27 4.10
C THR A 94 5.65 -4.30 3.20
N GLY A 95 6.76 -4.89 3.63
CA GLY A 95 7.95 -5.08 2.80
C GLY A 95 7.74 -6.07 1.64
N LEU A 96 6.90 -7.08 1.83
CA LEU A 96 6.54 -8.04 0.77
C LEU A 96 5.54 -7.46 -0.23
N LEU A 97 4.70 -6.51 0.18
CA LEU A 97 3.66 -5.91 -0.65
C LEU A 97 4.17 -5.35 -2.00
N PRO A 98 5.25 -4.54 -2.08
CA PRO A 98 5.75 -4.08 -3.38
C PRO A 98 6.27 -5.22 -4.27
N LEU A 99 6.90 -6.25 -3.70
CA LEU A 99 7.39 -7.41 -4.45
C LEU A 99 6.24 -8.18 -5.09
N VAL A 100 5.20 -8.43 -4.31
CA VAL A 100 4.02 -9.18 -4.74
C VAL A 100 3.21 -8.40 -5.79
N MET A 101 3.07 -7.09 -5.62
CA MET A 101 2.45 -6.20 -6.62
C MET A 101 3.25 -6.21 -7.93
N ALA A 102 4.57 -6.17 -7.87
CA ALA A 102 5.44 -6.26 -9.05
C ALA A 102 5.30 -7.60 -9.77
N ILE A 103 5.19 -8.72 -9.03
CA ILE A 103 4.93 -10.04 -9.63
C ILE A 103 3.59 -10.04 -10.38
N GLY A 104 2.52 -9.54 -9.75
CA GLY A 104 1.20 -9.44 -10.38
C GLY A 104 1.25 -8.60 -11.67
N LEU A 105 1.99 -7.49 -11.64
CA LEU A 105 2.18 -6.60 -12.78
C LEU A 105 2.93 -7.30 -13.92
N VAL A 106 4.06 -7.97 -13.62
CA VAL A 106 4.85 -8.72 -14.60
C VAL A 106 4.02 -9.84 -15.24
N VAL A 107 3.25 -10.58 -14.44
CA VAL A 107 2.35 -11.62 -14.95
C VAL A 107 1.27 -11.01 -15.86
N GLY A 108 0.66 -9.90 -15.44
CA GLY A 108 -0.37 -9.20 -16.20
C GLY A 108 0.12 -8.66 -17.54
N VAL A 109 1.33 -8.11 -17.58
CA VAL A 109 1.96 -7.60 -18.80
C VAL A 109 2.38 -8.74 -19.73
N ARG A 110 3.04 -9.78 -19.20
CA ARG A 110 3.53 -10.92 -20.00
C ARG A 110 2.39 -11.72 -20.64
N ARG A 111 1.29 -11.92 -19.92
CA ARG A 111 0.11 -12.64 -20.44
C ARG A 111 -0.76 -11.77 -21.35
N ARG A 112 -0.32 -10.54 -21.68
CA ARG A 112 -1.05 -9.48 -22.40
C ARG A 112 -2.44 -9.29 -21.82
N ALA A 113 -2.60 -8.26 -21.00
CA ALA A 113 -3.89 -7.85 -20.46
C ALA A 113 -4.87 -7.43 -21.58
N TYR A 114 -5.50 -8.41 -22.22
CA TYR A 114 -6.55 -8.19 -23.19
C TYR A 114 -7.82 -7.73 -22.46
N GLY A 115 -8.35 -6.57 -22.86
CA GLY A 115 -9.62 -6.03 -22.36
C GLY A 115 -9.52 -5.04 -21.19
N VAL A 116 -10.62 -4.33 -20.97
CA VAL A 116 -10.74 -3.23 -19.99
C VAL A 116 -10.37 -3.68 -18.57
N MET A 117 -10.84 -4.85 -18.14
CA MET A 117 -10.54 -5.39 -16.81
C MET A 117 -9.04 -5.68 -16.62
N GLY A 118 -8.31 -5.98 -17.70
CA GLY A 118 -6.87 -6.16 -17.64
C GLY A 118 -6.10 -4.87 -17.45
N VAL A 119 -6.54 -3.82 -18.13
CA VAL A 119 -5.97 -2.49 -17.96
C VAL A 119 -6.25 -1.97 -16.55
N LEU A 120 -7.45 -2.19 -16.01
CA LEU A 120 -7.81 -1.82 -14.63
C LEU A 120 -6.99 -2.60 -13.59
N ASP A 121 -6.82 -3.92 -13.75
CA ASP A 121 -5.98 -4.73 -12.85
C ASP A 121 -4.53 -4.18 -12.82
N ILE A 122 -3.97 -3.83 -13.99
CA ILE A 122 -2.61 -3.28 -14.10
C ILE A 122 -2.52 -1.87 -13.53
N SER A 123 -3.47 -0.98 -13.85
CA SER A 123 -3.44 0.40 -13.38
C SER A 123 -3.58 0.48 -11.87
N ALA A 124 -4.38 -0.41 -11.26
CA ALA A 124 -4.46 -0.54 -9.82
C ALA A 124 -3.12 -0.95 -9.20
N MET A 125 -2.43 -1.95 -9.76
CA MET A 125 -1.10 -2.37 -9.27
C MET A 125 -0.06 -1.24 -9.38
N VAL A 126 -0.07 -0.50 -10.50
CA VAL A 126 0.79 0.67 -10.68
C VAL A 126 0.46 1.77 -9.68
N GLY A 127 -0.82 2.04 -9.44
CA GLY A 127 -1.30 2.99 -8.44
C GLY A 127 -0.83 2.65 -7.03
N VAL A 128 -0.85 1.38 -6.65
CA VAL A 128 -0.31 0.92 -5.36
C VAL A 128 1.22 1.05 -5.33
N LEU A 129 1.93 0.57 -6.35
CA LEU A 129 3.39 0.62 -6.40
C LEU A 129 3.94 2.03 -6.33
N GLN A 130 3.37 2.99 -7.07
CA GLN A 130 3.81 4.38 -7.00
C GLN A 130 3.59 4.96 -5.59
N TRP A 131 2.49 4.58 -4.93
CA TRP A 131 2.18 5.10 -3.60
C TRP A 131 3.15 4.55 -2.56
N LEU A 132 3.53 3.27 -2.67
CA LEU A 132 4.57 2.68 -1.83
C LEU A 132 5.92 3.38 -2.01
N ILE A 133 6.27 3.77 -3.24
CA ILE A 133 7.50 4.55 -3.49
C ILE A 133 7.41 5.91 -2.79
N VAL A 134 6.27 6.60 -2.89
CA VAL A 134 6.05 7.86 -2.15
C VAL A 134 6.18 7.65 -0.65
N LEU A 135 5.54 6.63 -0.07
CA LEU A 135 5.68 6.33 1.35
C LEU A 135 7.13 5.99 1.74
N ALA A 136 7.86 5.26 0.89
CA ALA A 136 9.26 4.89 1.14
C ALA A 136 10.18 6.12 1.18
N VAL A 137 10.05 7.02 0.20
CA VAL A 137 10.86 8.26 0.10
C VAL A 137 10.65 9.16 1.31
N TRP A 138 9.46 9.15 1.89
CA TRP A 138 9.12 9.93 3.07
C TRP A 138 9.33 9.20 4.40
N GLY A 139 9.86 7.96 4.39
CA GLY A 139 10.06 7.16 5.60
C GLY A 139 8.76 6.77 6.31
N LEU A 140 7.62 6.81 5.60
CA LEU A 140 6.29 6.51 6.12
C LEU A 140 5.90 5.05 5.95
N LEU A 141 6.67 4.26 5.19
CA LEU A 141 6.44 2.81 5.17
C LEU A 141 6.81 2.24 6.55
N PRO A 142 5.93 1.44 7.18
CA PRO A 142 6.17 0.77 8.46
C PRO A 142 7.18 -0.37 8.33
N LEU A 143 8.28 -0.19 7.59
CA LEU A 143 9.41 -1.11 7.54
C LEU A 143 10.17 -1.14 8.87
N ARG A 144 10.03 -0.08 9.66
CA ARG A 144 10.62 0.05 10.99
C ARG A 144 9.76 1.02 11.80
N LEU A 145 8.88 0.48 12.65
CA LEU A 145 8.08 1.29 13.58
C LEU A 145 8.87 1.71 14.83
N TRP A 146 10.09 1.20 14.98
CA TRP A 146 10.96 1.43 16.14
C TRP A 146 12.22 2.20 15.74
N ASN A 147 12.67 3.09 16.63
CA ASN A 147 13.98 3.74 16.52
C ASN A 147 15.04 2.87 17.19
#